data_AF-A0A958YV30-F1
#
_entry.id   AF-A0A958YV30-F1
#
_cell.length_a   1.000
_cell.length_b   1.000
_cell.length_c   1.000
_cell.angle_alpha   90.00
_cell.angle_beta   90.00
_cell.angle_gamma   90.00
#
_symmetry.space_group_name_H-M   'P 1'
#
loop_
_entity.id
_entity.type
_entity.pdbx_description
1 polymer ?
#
loop_
_entity_poly.entity_id
_entity_poly.type
_entity_poly.pdbx_seq_one_letter_code
_entity_poly.pdbx_strand_id
1 'polypeptide(L)'
;MMKKITLIASLFAATSSFAQLIINEVDADQTGTDTTEFLELKSDTPNFAMDGYVVVLFNGSNDTSYTAVDLTGFSTDANGFFIIGSDATPGVDIALGPDNTIQNGADAIAIYTGTAADFPNGTPVTSTNLVDAIVYGTSDDDDPELLAGLGETVQYDENLNGQKDIESLQLDGNGSFCTAAPTLRATNSCPTAGVNDFNNKQFTISPNPAQGFLNITSPLAGEKKVVIYDVLGKQVMNATVTAERMNINQLNSGVYIVQITQGTISETKKLVVK
;
A
#
# COMPACT_ATOMS: atom_id res chain seq x y z
N MET A 1 -28.09 -43.67 -38.53
CA MET A 1 -27.59 -42.93 -37.35
C MET A 1 -26.75 -41.74 -37.83
N MET A 2 -27.28 -40.52 -37.76
CA MET A 2 -26.51 -39.31 -38.08
C MET A 2 -25.77 -38.85 -36.82
N LYS A 3 -24.44 -38.89 -36.84
CA LYS A 3 -23.60 -38.32 -35.77
C LYS A 3 -23.66 -36.80 -35.88
N LYS A 4 -24.30 -36.14 -34.91
CA LYS A 4 -24.23 -34.68 -34.77
C LYS A 4 -22.85 -34.33 -34.24
N ILE A 5 -22.05 -33.65 -35.05
CA ILE A 5 -20.77 -33.05 -34.62
C ILE A 5 -21.11 -31.63 -34.18
N THR A 6 -21.11 -31.40 -32.87
CA THR A 6 -21.28 -30.06 -32.31
C THR A 6 -19.91 -29.37 -32.32
N LEU A 7 -19.77 -28.32 -33.14
CA LEU A 7 -18.60 -27.45 -33.16
C LEU A 7 -18.72 -26.46 -31.99
N ILE A 8 -17.86 -26.58 -30.99
CA ILE A 8 -17.73 -25.59 -29.90
C ILE A 8 -16.74 -24.55 -30.40
N ALA A 9 -17.24 -23.38 -30.79
CA ALA A 9 -16.40 -22.21 -31.05
C ALA A 9 -16.03 -21.59 -29.69
N SER A 10 -14.77 -21.73 -29.29
CA SER A 10 -14.21 -21.02 -28.14
C SER A 10 -14.02 -19.55 -28.51
N LEU A 11 -14.88 -18.69 -27.99
CA LEU A 11 -14.74 -17.23 -28.07
C LEU A 11 -13.59 -16.82 -27.13
N PHE A 12 -12.43 -16.49 -27.68
CA PHE A 12 -11.38 -15.80 -26.93
C PHE A 12 -11.84 -14.35 -26.74
N ALA A 13 -12.36 -14.03 -25.56
CA ALA A 13 -12.53 -12.64 -25.14
C ALA A 13 -11.15 -12.09 -24.80
N ALA A 14 -10.59 -11.27 -25.69
CA ALA A 14 -9.44 -10.44 -25.34
C ALA A 14 -9.94 -9.38 -24.35
N THR A 15 -9.57 -9.51 -23.08
CA THR A 15 -9.76 -8.45 -22.09
C THR A 15 -8.76 -7.35 -22.45
N SER A 16 -9.22 -6.35 -23.20
CA SER A 16 -8.47 -5.10 -23.31
C SER A 16 -8.57 -4.44 -21.94
N SER A 17 -7.48 -4.43 -21.18
CA SER A 17 -7.33 -3.49 -20.08
C SER A 17 -7.29 -2.10 -20.73
N PHE A 18 -8.28 -1.27 -20.41
CA PHE A 18 -8.18 0.15 -20.72
C PHE A 18 -7.09 0.72 -19.81
N ALA A 19 -6.19 1.53 -20.37
CA ALA A 19 -5.25 2.29 -19.56
C ALA A 19 -6.06 3.20 -18.61
N GLN A 20 -5.74 3.13 -17.33
CA GLN A 20 -6.43 3.87 -16.28
C GLN A 20 -5.54 5.05 -15.87
N LEU A 21 -6.18 6.15 -15.50
CA LEU A 21 -5.54 7.26 -14.81
C LEU A 21 -5.63 6.96 -13.31
N ILE A 22 -4.49 6.97 -12.63
CA ILE A 22 -4.37 6.62 -11.21
C ILE A 22 -3.72 7.76 -10.42
N ILE A 23 -3.97 7.78 -9.11
CA ILE A 23 -3.28 8.62 -8.15
C ILE A 23 -1.89 7.99 -7.89
N ASN A 24 -0.83 8.74 -8.20
CA ASN A 24 0.55 8.27 -8.07
C ASN A 24 1.21 8.74 -6.79
N GLU A 25 0.98 9.99 -6.42
CA GLU A 25 1.63 10.63 -5.27
C GLU A 25 0.78 11.79 -4.75
N VAL A 26 0.74 11.98 -3.44
CA VAL A 26 0.04 13.08 -2.77
C VAL A 26 0.93 13.66 -1.69
N ASP A 27 1.06 14.97 -1.67
CA ASP A 27 1.75 15.73 -0.62
C ASP A 27 0.80 16.85 -0.14
N ALA A 28 0.32 16.75 1.09
CA ALA A 28 -0.64 17.71 1.66
C ALA A 28 0.04 18.67 2.65
N ASP A 29 0.98 18.21 3.46
CA ASP A 29 1.58 19.00 4.55
C ASP A 29 3.05 19.34 4.26
N GLN A 30 3.45 20.60 4.44
CA GLN A 30 4.85 21.04 4.34
C GLN A 30 5.30 21.84 5.57
N THR A 31 6.61 22.03 5.68
CA THR A 31 7.18 22.87 6.74
C THR A 31 6.59 24.29 6.69
N GLY A 32 5.73 24.63 7.64
CA GLY A 32 5.24 25.98 7.85
C GLY A 32 3.92 26.26 7.15
N THR A 33 3.97 26.98 6.03
CA THR A 33 2.76 27.22 5.20
C THR A 33 2.86 26.31 3.99
N ASP A 34 1.78 25.56 3.78
CA ASP A 34 1.67 24.62 2.67
C ASP A 34 1.59 25.42 1.37
N THR A 35 2.67 25.42 0.60
CA THR A 35 2.83 26.23 -0.64
C THR A 35 3.23 25.37 -1.83
N THR A 36 3.50 24.09 -1.59
CA THR A 36 3.93 23.14 -2.60
C THR A 36 3.13 21.84 -2.52
N GLU A 37 1.89 21.88 -2.01
CA GLU A 37 1.03 20.71 -2.04
C GLU A 37 0.82 20.25 -3.48
N PHE A 38 0.68 18.94 -3.64
CA PHE A 38 0.39 18.39 -4.95
C PHE A 38 -0.29 17.03 -4.89
N LEU A 39 -1.01 16.78 -5.98
CA LEU A 39 -1.45 15.49 -6.45
C LEU A 39 -0.71 15.22 -7.76
N GLU A 40 0.02 14.11 -7.83
CA GLU A 40 0.53 13.57 -9.08
C GLU A 40 -0.34 12.41 -9.54
N LEU A 41 -0.77 12.49 -10.79
CA LEU A 41 -1.47 11.44 -11.50
C LEU A 41 -0.51 10.66 -12.39
N LYS A 42 -0.84 9.40 -12.65
CA LYS A 42 -0.10 8.55 -13.58
C LYS A 42 -1.01 7.79 -14.53
N SER A 43 -0.54 7.60 -15.75
CA SER A 43 -1.07 6.61 -16.68
C SER A 43 0.06 5.75 -17.24
N ASP A 44 -0.23 4.46 -17.46
CA ASP A 44 0.67 3.57 -18.20
C ASP A 44 0.76 3.91 -19.69
N THR A 45 -0.16 4.76 -20.19
CA THR A 45 -0.11 5.28 -21.55
C THR A 45 0.59 6.65 -21.56
N PRO A 46 1.70 6.80 -22.31
CA PRO A 46 2.31 8.09 -22.56
C PRO A 46 1.34 9.06 -23.24
N ASN A 47 1.35 10.33 -22.85
CA ASN A 47 0.47 11.36 -23.40
C ASN A 47 -1.02 10.97 -23.37
N PHE A 48 -1.45 10.33 -22.28
CA PHE A 48 -2.82 9.89 -22.09
C PHE A 48 -3.74 11.10 -22.05
N ALA A 49 -4.70 11.18 -22.98
CA ALA A 49 -5.71 12.23 -23.02
C ALA A 49 -6.70 12.05 -21.87
N MET A 50 -6.93 13.10 -21.09
CA MET A 50 -7.75 13.06 -19.87
C MET A 50 -9.13 13.68 -20.06
N ASP A 51 -9.59 13.81 -21.32
CA ASP A 51 -10.94 14.27 -21.63
C ASP A 51 -11.99 13.37 -20.98
N GLY A 52 -12.93 13.98 -20.23
CA GLY A 52 -13.98 13.27 -19.52
C GLY A 52 -13.55 12.72 -18.14
N TYR A 53 -12.40 13.14 -17.61
CA TYR A 53 -12.00 12.90 -16.23
C TYR A 53 -12.08 14.18 -15.40
N VAL A 54 -12.37 14.03 -14.11
CA VAL A 54 -12.36 15.10 -13.11
C VAL A 54 -11.69 14.59 -11.84
N VAL A 55 -10.82 15.42 -11.26
CA VAL A 55 -10.28 15.21 -9.90
C VAL A 55 -11.14 15.98 -8.91
N VAL A 56 -11.49 15.35 -7.80
CA VAL A 56 -12.34 15.94 -6.75
C VAL A 56 -11.66 15.75 -5.40
N LEU A 57 -11.54 16.84 -4.64
CA LEU A 57 -10.95 16.86 -3.31
C LEU A 57 -12.08 17.01 -2.29
N PHE A 58 -12.08 16.14 -1.27
CA PHE A 58 -13.10 16.04 -0.23
C PHE A 58 -12.51 16.37 1.14
N ASN A 59 -13.30 17.06 1.96
CA ASN A 59 -12.96 17.40 3.33
C ASN A 59 -13.62 16.37 4.28
N GLY A 60 -12.87 15.74 5.20
CA GLY A 60 -13.43 14.76 6.15
C GLY A 60 -14.04 15.36 7.42
N SER A 61 -14.04 16.68 7.60
CA SER A 61 -14.91 17.28 8.63
C SER A 61 -16.39 17.18 8.27
N ASN A 62 -16.74 16.98 6.99
CA ASN A 62 -18.14 16.90 6.53
C ASN A 62 -18.39 15.95 5.35
N ASP A 63 -17.39 15.22 4.88
CA ASP A 63 -17.44 14.23 3.79
C ASP A 63 -17.94 14.80 2.45
N THR A 64 -17.63 16.07 2.19
CA THR A 64 -18.06 16.76 0.97
C THR A 64 -16.92 17.41 0.19
N SER A 65 -17.13 17.54 -1.11
CA SER A 65 -16.15 18.13 -2.02
C SER A 65 -15.92 19.62 -1.73
N TYR A 66 -14.67 20.07 -1.78
CA TYR A 66 -14.32 21.50 -1.70
C TYR A 66 -13.67 22.02 -2.97
N THR A 67 -13.21 21.14 -3.86
CA THR A 67 -12.63 21.48 -5.15
C THR A 67 -12.89 20.38 -6.17
N ALA A 68 -13.20 20.76 -7.40
CA ALA A 68 -13.30 19.86 -8.55
C ALA A 68 -12.50 20.45 -9.72
N VAL A 69 -11.60 19.65 -10.29
CA VAL A 69 -10.66 20.03 -11.34
C VAL A 69 -10.98 19.25 -12.61
N ASP A 70 -11.50 19.96 -13.62
CA ASP A 70 -11.79 19.39 -14.94
C ASP A 70 -10.49 19.15 -15.72
N LEU A 71 -10.27 17.92 -16.19
CA LEU A 71 -9.07 17.53 -16.92
C LEU A 71 -9.26 17.59 -18.45
N THR A 72 -10.41 18.08 -18.91
CA THR A 72 -10.70 18.25 -20.35
C THR A 72 -9.64 19.12 -21.03
N GLY A 73 -9.11 18.64 -22.15
CA GLY A 73 -8.06 19.29 -22.93
C GLY A 73 -6.63 19.07 -22.42
N PHE A 74 -6.46 18.37 -21.29
CA PHE A 74 -5.14 18.00 -20.76
C PHE A 74 -4.73 16.58 -21.14
N SER A 75 -3.43 16.33 -21.08
CA SER A 75 -2.86 14.99 -21.21
C SER A 75 -1.68 14.84 -20.26
N THR A 76 -1.42 13.60 -19.82
CA THR A 76 -0.16 13.29 -19.12
C THR A 76 1.05 13.56 -20.01
N ASP A 77 2.25 13.58 -19.45
CA ASP A 77 3.47 13.76 -20.22
C ASP A 77 3.92 12.47 -20.95
N ALA A 78 5.09 12.52 -21.60
CA ALA A 78 5.65 11.37 -22.32
C ALA A 78 6.04 10.18 -21.43
N ASN A 79 6.12 10.38 -20.11
CA ASN A 79 6.36 9.34 -19.10
C ASN A 79 5.07 8.97 -18.35
N GLY A 80 3.94 9.57 -18.73
CA GLY A 80 2.64 9.30 -18.17
C GLY A 80 2.31 10.08 -16.90
N PHE A 81 3.07 11.12 -16.51
CA PHE A 81 2.82 11.90 -15.29
C PHE A 81 2.04 13.19 -15.55
N PHE A 82 1.28 13.64 -14.55
CA PHE A 82 0.56 14.92 -14.57
C PHE A 82 0.40 15.47 -13.15
N ILE A 83 0.68 16.75 -12.92
CA ILE A 83 0.72 17.35 -11.58
C ILE A 83 -0.37 18.43 -11.44
N ILE A 84 -1.18 18.30 -10.39
CA ILE A 84 -2.15 19.29 -9.94
C ILE A 84 -1.71 19.75 -8.55
N GLY A 85 -1.64 21.04 -8.26
CA GLY A 85 -1.17 21.48 -6.94
C GLY A 85 -1.01 22.98 -6.80
N SER A 86 -0.35 23.38 -5.72
CA SER A 86 -0.04 24.79 -5.41
C SER A 86 0.89 25.43 -6.45
N ASP A 87 0.81 26.75 -6.60
CA ASP A 87 1.51 27.53 -7.63
C ASP A 87 3.03 27.33 -7.62
N ALA A 88 3.62 27.10 -6.43
CA ALA A 88 5.06 26.93 -6.27
C ALA A 88 5.53 25.48 -6.48
N THR A 89 4.62 24.52 -6.71
CA THR A 89 4.95 23.12 -6.96
C THR A 89 5.76 22.98 -8.26
N PRO A 90 6.98 22.40 -8.23
CA PRO A 90 7.82 22.26 -9.41
C PRO A 90 7.14 21.45 -10.53
N GLY A 91 6.93 22.08 -11.68
CA GLY A 91 6.37 21.39 -12.85
C GLY A 91 4.87 21.11 -12.77
N VAL A 92 4.14 21.86 -11.97
CA VAL A 92 2.66 21.84 -11.90
C VAL A 92 2.04 22.09 -13.28
N ASP A 93 1.10 21.23 -13.67
CA ASP A 93 0.33 21.35 -14.93
C ASP A 93 -0.95 22.15 -14.72
N ILE A 94 -1.63 21.95 -13.58
CA ILE A 94 -2.79 22.75 -13.15
C ILE A 94 -2.53 23.33 -11.77
N ALA A 95 -2.41 24.65 -11.73
CA ALA A 95 -2.21 25.41 -10.50
C ALA A 95 -3.56 25.68 -9.80
N LEU A 96 -3.66 25.35 -8.52
CA LEU A 96 -4.86 25.52 -7.70
C LEU A 96 -4.87 26.84 -6.89
N GLY A 97 -3.71 27.48 -6.73
CA GLY A 97 -3.54 28.67 -5.91
C GLY A 97 -2.21 28.67 -5.16
N PRO A 98 -1.92 29.74 -4.39
CA PRO A 98 -0.60 29.96 -3.82
C PRO A 98 -0.25 29.04 -2.64
N ASP A 99 -1.25 28.65 -1.85
CA ASP A 99 -1.09 27.90 -0.60
C ASP A 99 -2.40 27.24 -0.16
N ASN A 100 -2.32 26.23 0.70
CA ASN A 100 -3.45 25.52 1.32
C ASN A 100 -4.51 25.03 0.30
N THR A 101 -4.05 24.53 -0.84
CA THR A 101 -4.86 24.03 -1.95
C THR A 101 -5.29 22.58 -1.77
N ILE A 102 -4.51 21.77 -1.06
CA ILE A 102 -4.86 20.41 -0.63
C ILE A 102 -4.86 20.44 0.90
N GLN A 103 -5.97 20.05 1.52
CA GLN A 103 -6.16 20.22 2.95
C GLN A 103 -5.41 19.14 3.76
N ASN A 104 -4.91 19.54 4.93
CA ASN A 104 -4.36 18.63 5.93
C ASN A 104 -5.50 18.14 6.81
N GLY A 105 -5.50 16.84 7.11
CA GLY A 105 -6.54 16.20 7.90
C GLY A 105 -6.88 14.83 7.32
N ALA A 106 -7.81 14.15 7.98
CA ALA A 106 -8.48 12.98 7.39
C ALA A 106 -9.33 13.48 6.21
N ASP A 107 -8.79 13.42 5.00
CA ASP A 107 -9.35 13.98 3.78
C ASP A 107 -9.23 12.97 2.63
N ALA A 108 -9.78 13.30 1.45
CA ALA A 108 -9.69 12.40 0.31
C ALA A 108 -9.54 13.10 -1.03
N ILE A 109 -8.91 12.39 -1.97
CA ILE A 109 -8.83 12.77 -3.39
C ILE A 109 -9.37 11.62 -4.21
N ALA A 110 -10.20 11.92 -5.20
CA ALA A 110 -10.74 10.92 -6.11
C ALA A 110 -10.77 11.40 -7.56
N ILE A 111 -10.54 10.46 -8.48
CA ILE A 111 -10.70 10.63 -9.92
C ILE A 111 -12.04 10.00 -10.31
N TYR A 112 -12.84 10.73 -11.09
CA TYR A 112 -14.09 10.24 -11.66
C TYR A 112 -14.10 10.38 -13.17
N THR A 113 -14.88 9.54 -13.86
CA THR A 113 -15.34 9.87 -15.21
C THR A 113 -16.52 10.84 -15.11
N GLY A 114 -16.41 12.02 -15.70
CA GLY A 114 -17.42 13.09 -15.60
C GLY A 114 -16.82 14.46 -15.87
N THR A 115 -17.48 15.49 -15.33
CA THR A 115 -17.07 16.89 -15.44
C THR A 115 -17.08 17.57 -14.07
N ALA A 116 -16.40 18.71 -13.92
CA ALA A 116 -16.46 19.48 -12.68
C ALA A 116 -17.89 19.96 -12.32
N ALA A 117 -18.79 20.07 -13.30
CA ALA A 117 -20.18 20.43 -13.05
C ALA A 117 -20.98 19.35 -12.30
N ASP A 118 -20.50 18.09 -12.32
CA ASP A 118 -21.10 16.98 -11.58
C ASP A 118 -20.76 17.05 -10.08
N PHE A 119 -19.73 17.83 -9.71
CA PHE A 119 -19.23 17.96 -8.33
C PHE A 119 -19.15 19.43 -7.86
N PRO A 120 -20.27 20.19 -7.79
CA PRO A 120 -20.27 21.48 -7.10
C PRO A 120 -19.76 21.34 -5.66
N ASN A 121 -19.13 22.38 -5.10
CA ASN A 121 -18.69 22.35 -3.70
C ASN A 121 -19.83 21.97 -2.75
N GLY A 122 -19.54 21.08 -1.80
CA GLY A 122 -20.53 20.46 -0.91
C GLY A 122 -21.15 19.18 -1.46
N THR A 123 -20.64 18.61 -2.56
CA THR A 123 -21.12 17.32 -3.09
C THR A 123 -20.65 16.20 -2.16
N PRO A 124 -21.56 15.35 -1.63
CA PRO A 124 -21.16 14.22 -0.80
C PRO A 124 -20.29 13.22 -1.56
N VAL A 125 -19.40 12.56 -0.83
CA VAL A 125 -18.57 11.46 -1.36
C VAL A 125 -19.42 10.37 -2.03
N THR A 126 -18.91 9.78 -3.12
CA THR A 126 -19.62 8.73 -3.87
C THR A 126 -18.67 7.78 -4.59
N SER A 127 -19.08 6.53 -4.79
CA SER A 127 -18.37 5.55 -5.65
C SER A 127 -18.94 5.50 -7.08
N THR A 128 -19.94 6.34 -7.38
CA THR A 128 -20.55 6.37 -8.72
C THR A 128 -19.57 6.97 -9.71
N ASN A 129 -19.27 6.24 -10.79
CA ASN A 129 -18.30 6.64 -11.82
C ASN A 129 -16.87 6.87 -11.30
N LEU A 130 -16.55 6.32 -10.12
CA LEU A 130 -15.22 6.40 -9.53
C LEU A 130 -14.22 5.61 -10.37
N VAL A 131 -13.07 6.22 -10.60
CA VAL A 131 -11.93 5.65 -11.32
C VAL A 131 -10.87 5.23 -10.33
N ASP A 132 -10.45 6.13 -9.46
CA ASP A 132 -9.42 5.87 -8.44
C ASP A 132 -9.61 6.83 -7.26
N ALA A 133 -9.13 6.44 -6.09
CA ALA A 133 -9.28 7.23 -4.87
C ALA A 133 -8.15 6.98 -3.88
N ILE A 134 -7.91 7.97 -3.02
CA ILE A 134 -7.11 7.85 -1.82
C ILE A 134 -7.81 8.61 -0.69
N VAL A 135 -7.88 7.98 0.48
CA VAL A 135 -8.17 8.65 1.75
C VAL A 135 -6.82 8.79 2.47
N TYR A 136 -6.50 9.99 2.93
CA TYR A 136 -5.22 10.30 3.57
C TYR A 136 -5.43 11.06 4.88
N GLY A 137 -4.37 11.15 5.69
CA GLY A 137 -4.35 11.81 6.99
C GLY A 137 -2.97 12.37 7.32
N THR A 138 -2.90 13.21 8.36
CA THR A 138 -1.65 13.81 8.87
C THR A 138 -1.47 13.54 10.38
N SER A 139 -1.63 12.27 10.78
CA SER A 139 -1.84 11.73 12.13
C SER A 139 -3.26 11.83 12.71
N ASP A 140 -4.25 11.92 11.82
CA ASP A 140 -5.66 11.90 12.17
C ASP A 140 -6.19 10.47 12.37
N ASP A 141 -7.28 10.33 13.15
CA ASP A 141 -8.03 9.07 13.21
C ASP A 141 -8.66 8.76 11.84
N ASP A 142 -8.85 7.47 11.51
CA ASP A 142 -9.50 7.05 10.28
C ASP A 142 -10.92 7.63 10.16
N ASP A 143 -11.24 8.18 8.98
CA ASP A 143 -12.59 8.63 8.61
C ASP A 143 -13.40 7.50 7.96
N PRO A 144 -14.35 6.87 8.66
CA PRO A 144 -15.06 5.71 8.13
C PRO A 144 -16.07 6.08 7.04
N GLU A 145 -16.57 7.32 7.02
CA GLU A 145 -17.52 7.80 6.02
C GLU A 145 -16.84 8.05 4.66
N LEU A 146 -15.66 8.68 4.64
CA LEU A 146 -14.85 8.83 3.43
C LEU A 146 -14.42 7.47 2.87
N LEU A 147 -13.90 6.58 3.74
CA LEU A 147 -13.50 5.23 3.35
C LEU A 147 -14.67 4.46 2.72
N ALA A 148 -15.82 4.42 3.40
CA ALA A 148 -16.99 3.73 2.88
C ALA A 148 -17.55 4.37 1.61
N GLY A 149 -17.52 5.71 1.51
CA GLY A 149 -18.03 6.48 0.38
C GLY A 149 -17.25 6.25 -0.92
N LEU A 150 -15.93 6.11 -0.81
CA LEU A 150 -15.03 5.87 -1.94
C LEU A 150 -14.77 4.37 -2.18
N GLY A 151 -15.19 3.50 -1.26
CA GLY A 151 -14.90 2.06 -1.34
C GLY A 151 -13.47 1.72 -0.96
N GLU A 152 -12.80 2.62 -0.24
CA GLU A 152 -11.46 2.43 0.30
C GLU A 152 -11.50 1.68 1.63
N THR A 153 -10.36 1.09 1.99
CA THR A 153 -10.23 0.31 3.24
C THR A 153 -9.11 0.78 4.15
N VAL A 154 -8.31 1.75 3.69
CA VAL A 154 -7.16 2.29 4.38
C VAL A 154 -7.14 3.80 4.21
N GLN A 155 -7.01 4.52 5.31
CA GLN A 155 -6.59 5.92 5.31
C GLN A 155 -5.08 5.95 5.50
N TYR A 156 -4.36 6.53 4.54
CA TYR A 156 -2.90 6.57 4.57
C TYR A 156 -2.41 7.79 5.33
N ASP A 157 -1.60 7.57 6.37
CA ASP A 157 -1.02 8.67 7.16
C ASP A 157 0.29 9.17 6.50
N GLU A 158 0.28 10.39 5.97
CA GLU A 158 1.48 11.06 5.45
C GLU A 158 2.54 11.25 6.54
N ASN A 159 2.10 11.34 7.80
CA ASN A 159 2.99 11.46 8.94
C ASN A 159 3.42 10.11 9.54
N LEU A 160 3.28 9.00 8.80
CA LEU A 160 3.61 7.65 9.29
C LEU A 160 5.04 7.57 9.88
N ASN A 161 6.01 8.27 9.27
CA ASN A 161 7.39 8.33 9.75
C ASN A 161 7.69 9.50 10.69
N GLY A 162 6.71 10.35 11.02
CA GLY A 162 6.90 11.60 11.76
C GLY A 162 7.59 12.69 10.93
N GLN A 163 7.49 12.63 9.59
CA GLN A 163 8.19 13.51 8.65
C GLN A 163 7.25 14.12 7.61
N LYS A 164 5.95 14.30 7.93
CA LYS A 164 4.96 14.85 6.98
C LYS A 164 5.42 16.14 6.28
N ASP A 165 6.09 17.03 7.01
CA ASP A 165 6.61 18.31 6.49
C ASP A 165 7.58 18.20 5.30
N ILE A 166 8.12 17.01 5.00
CA ILE A 166 9.13 16.74 3.96
C ILE A 166 8.93 15.40 3.23
N GLU A 167 7.86 14.67 3.49
CA GLU A 167 7.53 13.37 2.87
C GLU A 167 6.12 13.43 2.29
N SER A 168 5.91 12.67 1.21
CA SER A 168 4.63 12.50 0.54
C SER A 168 4.15 11.06 0.63
N LEU A 169 2.87 10.85 0.36
CA LEU A 169 2.27 9.55 0.13
C LEU A 169 2.52 9.11 -1.32
N GLN A 170 3.25 8.02 -1.51
CA GLN A 170 3.62 7.48 -2.82
C GLN A 170 2.99 6.11 -3.06
N LEU A 171 2.39 5.91 -4.24
CA LEU A 171 1.86 4.62 -4.66
C LEU A 171 3.00 3.59 -4.83
N ASP A 172 2.84 2.41 -4.24
CA ASP A 172 3.76 1.29 -4.32
C ASP A 172 3.37 0.30 -5.43
N GLY A 173 4.26 -0.67 -5.70
CA GLY A 173 4.02 -1.68 -6.73
C GLY A 173 2.93 -2.71 -6.42
N ASN A 174 2.32 -2.65 -5.23
CA ASN A 174 1.24 -3.54 -4.79
C ASN A 174 -0.13 -2.83 -4.75
N GLY A 175 -0.19 -1.54 -5.09
CA GLY A 175 -1.41 -0.73 -5.00
C GLY A 175 -1.69 -0.18 -3.60
N SER A 176 -0.68 -0.10 -2.74
CA SER A 176 -0.74 0.57 -1.44
C SER A 176 0.10 1.85 -1.46
N PHE A 177 -0.09 2.76 -0.51
CA PHE A 177 0.77 3.93 -0.36
C PHE A 177 1.81 3.74 0.75
N CYS A 178 2.97 4.38 0.56
CA CYS A 178 4.05 4.50 1.52
C CYS A 178 4.40 5.97 1.73
N THR A 179 5.17 6.30 2.77
CA THR A 179 5.72 7.65 2.98
C THR A 179 7.20 7.72 2.59
N ALA A 180 7.57 8.70 1.77
CA ALA A 180 8.95 8.97 1.36
C ALA A 180 9.11 10.42 0.85
N ALA A 181 10.35 10.90 0.67
CA ALA A 181 10.58 12.24 0.11
C ALA A 181 9.98 12.38 -1.31
N PRO A 182 9.38 13.54 -1.68
CA PRO A 182 8.64 13.69 -2.92
C PRO A 182 9.37 13.31 -4.22
N THR A 183 8.66 12.70 -5.17
CA THR A 183 9.19 12.16 -6.44
C THR A 183 8.50 12.69 -7.70
N LEU A 184 8.27 14.00 -7.78
CA LEU A 184 7.68 14.68 -8.94
C LEU A 184 8.25 14.22 -10.30
N ARG A 185 7.38 13.68 -11.15
CA ARG A 185 7.63 13.10 -12.48
C ARG A 185 8.71 12.02 -12.51
N ALA A 186 8.90 11.33 -11.40
CA ALA A 186 9.90 10.29 -11.23
C ALA A 186 9.28 8.99 -10.71
N THR A 187 10.09 7.95 -10.62
CA THR A 187 9.65 6.70 -10.01
C THR A 187 9.58 6.87 -8.50
N ASN A 188 8.43 6.52 -7.92
CA ASN A 188 8.21 6.48 -6.48
C ASN A 188 9.30 5.69 -5.76
N SER A 189 9.71 6.20 -4.60
CA SER A 189 10.80 5.68 -3.78
C SER A 189 10.32 4.71 -2.70
N CYS A 190 9.11 4.15 -2.83
CA CYS A 190 8.56 3.27 -1.82
C CYS A 190 9.52 2.12 -1.49
N PRO A 191 9.81 1.90 -0.18
CA PRO A 191 10.64 0.79 0.22
C PRO A 191 9.88 -0.51 -0.10
N THR A 192 10.23 -1.14 -1.22
CA THR A 192 9.88 -2.55 -1.45
C THR A 192 10.42 -3.33 -0.25
N ALA A 193 9.65 -4.27 0.32
CA ALA A 193 10.11 -5.13 1.41
C ALA A 193 11.48 -5.75 1.03
N GLY A 194 12.56 -5.13 1.50
CA GLY A 194 13.89 -5.39 0.98
C GLY A 194 14.38 -6.75 1.44
N VAL A 195 15.34 -7.31 0.72
CA VAL A 195 16.07 -8.54 1.13
C VAL A 195 16.62 -8.44 2.55
N ASN A 196 16.86 -7.22 3.05
CA ASN A 196 17.29 -6.94 4.42
C ASN A 196 16.25 -7.34 5.48
N ASP A 197 14.96 -7.23 5.20
CA ASP A 197 13.90 -7.64 6.12
C ASP A 197 13.81 -9.18 6.19
N PHE A 198 14.09 -9.89 5.09
CA PHE A 198 14.29 -11.35 5.12
C PHE A 198 15.53 -11.76 5.92
N ASN A 199 16.63 -11.03 5.80
CA ASN A 199 17.85 -11.31 6.55
C ASN A 199 17.66 -11.08 8.05
N ASN A 200 16.90 -10.06 8.46
CA ASN A 200 16.56 -9.80 9.87
C ASN A 200 15.52 -10.78 10.44
N LYS A 201 14.78 -11.49 9.59
CA LYS A 201 13.78 -12.51 9.96
C LYS A 201 14.33 -13.95 9.95
N GLN A 202 15.60 -14.15 9.60
CA GLN A 202 16.14 -15.50 9.42
C GLN A 202 16.49 -16.16 10.76
N PHE A 203 15.64 -17.07 11.23
CA PHE A 203 16.05 -18.01 12.26
C PHE A 203 16.83 -19.16 11.61
N THR A 204 17.83 -19.71 12.30
CA THR A 204 18.44 -20.98 11.89
C THR A 204 18.37 -21.98 13.03
N ILE A 205 18.17 -23.25 12.68
CA ILE A 205 18.15 -24.35 13.65
C ILE A 205 19.25 -25.36 13.35
N SER A 206 20.04 -25.73 14.35
CA SER A 206 21.16 -26.66 14.19
C SER A 206 21.48 -27.45 15.47
N PRO A 207 22.00 -28.68 15.41
CA PRO A 207 22.07 -29.52 14.22
C PRO A 207 20.68 -29.99 13.78
N ASN A 208 20.54 -30.32 12.50
CA ASN A 208 19.35 -30.99 11.97
C ASN A 208 19.82 -32.09 10.99
N PRO A 209 19.69 -33.39 11.31
CA PRO A 209 18.97 -33.97 12.45
C PRO A 209 19.59 -33.68 13.83
N ALA A 210 18.74 -33.39 14.81
CA ALA A 210 19.08 -33.05 16.18
C ALA A 210 19.11 -34.27 17.11
N GLN A 211 19.93 -34.19 18.16
CA GLN A 211 20.03 -35.20 19.22
C GLN A 211 20.15 -34.50 20.57
N GLY A 212 19.09 -34.60 21.39
CA GLY A 212 19.03 -34.08 22.76
C GLY A 212 19.05 -32.56 22.94
N PHE A 213 19.56 -31.80 21.97
CA PHE A 213 19.54 -30.33 21.96
C PHE A 213 19.33 -29.78 20.55
N LEU A 214 18.80 -28.54 20.50
CA LEU A 214 18.64 -27.74 19.30
C LEU A 214 19.19 -26.34 19.57
N ASN A 215 20.10 -25.88 18.72
CA ASN A 215 20.52 -24.50 18.69
C ASN A 215 19.60 -23.69 17.78
N ILE A 216 19.21 -22.50 18.22
CA ILE A 216 18.33 -21.57 17.53
C ILE A 216 19.01 -20.20 17.52
N THR A 217 19.51 -19.80 16.35
CA THR A 217 20.15 -18.49 16.17
C THR A 217 19.24 -17.55 15.39
N SER A 218 19.36 -16.25 15.67
CA SER A 218 18.73 -15.16 14.93
C SER A 218 19.67 -13.96 14.96
N PRO A 219 19.56 -13.02 14.01
CA PRO A 219 20.36 -11.79 14.01
C PRO A 219 19.97 -10.81 15.14
N LEU A 220 18.83 -11.05 15.81
CA LEU A 220 18.30 -10.20 16.86
C LEU A 220 18.67 -10.69 18.26
N ALA A 221 19.12 -9.78 19.12
CA ALA A 221 19.29 -10.05 20.54
C ALA A 221 17.93 -10.18 21.25
N GLY A 222 17.88 -10.98 22.33
CA GLY A 222 16.69 -11.12 23.17
C GLY A 222 16.04 -12.51 23.15
N GLU A 223 14.88 -12.59 23.81
CA GLU A 223 14.16 -13.84 24.07
C GLU A 223 13.48 -14.39 22.82
N LYS A 224 13.56 -15.72 22.65
CA LYS A 224 12.90 -16.45 21.56
C LYS A 224 11.84 -17.35 22.17
N LYS A 225 10.57 -17.17 21.80
CA LYS A 225 9.51 -18.15 22.07
C LYS A 225 9.58 -19.26 21.03
N VAL A 226 9.63 -20.50 21.48
CA VAL A 226 9.78 -21.68 20.64
C VAL A 226 8.67 -22.65 20.97
N VAL A 227 7.86 -22.97 19.96
CA VAL A 227 6.79 -23.95 20.06
C VAL A 227 7.06 -25.06 19.06
N ILE A 228 7.04 -26.31 19.52
CA ILE A 228 7.27 -27.48 18.68
C ILE A 228 5.96 -28.25 18.56
N TYR A 229 5.59 -28.54 17.32
CA TYR A 229 4.42 -29.32 16.93
C TYR A 229 4.85 -30.63 16.29
N ASP A 230 4.07 -31.69 16.52
CA ASP A 230 4.18 -32.90 15.70
C ASP A 230 3.58 -32.68 14.29
N VAL A 231 3.70 -33.67 13.42
CA VAL A 231 3.19 -33.59 12.03
C VAL A 231 1.66 -33.47 11.92
N LEU A 232 0.92 -33.71 13.00
CA LEU A 232 -0.52 -33.54 13.08
C LEU A 232 -0.92 -32.16 13.62
N GLY A 233 0.07 -31.29 13.91
CA GLY A 233 -0.15 -29.95 14.45
C GLY A 233 -0.39 -29.91 15.96
N LYS A 234 -0.21 -31.02 16.68
CA LYS A 234 -0.34 -31.02 18.15
C LYS A 234 0.92 -30.42 18.76
N GLN A 235 0.75 -29.43 19.64
CA GLN A 235 1.85 -28.87 20.42
C GLN A 235 2.43 -29.93 21.35
N VAL A 236 3.72 -30.21 21.21
CA VAL A 236 4.48 -31.18 22.02
C VAL A 236 5.49 -30.52 22.94
N MET A 237 5.89 -29.27 22.65
CA MET A 237 6.78 -28.48 23.51
C MET A 237 6.51 -26.99 23.34
N ASN A 238 6.69 -26.22 24.42
CA ASN A 238 6.64 -24.76 24.41
C ASN A 238 7.66 -24.25 25.43
N ALA A 239 8.58 -23.38 25.01
CA ALA A 239 9.56 -22.79 25.88
C ALA A 239 10.04 -21.42 25.36
N THR A 240 10.49 -20.59 26.28
CA THR A 240 11.20 -19.34 25.98
C THR A 240 12.69 -19.57 26.19
N VAL A 241 13.52 -19.18 25.22
CA VAL A 241 14.97 -19.37 25.25
C VAL A 241 15.66 -18.01 25.10
N THR A 242 16.45 -17.65 26.10
CA THR A 242 17.37 -16.50 26.07
C THR A 242 18.74 -16.86 25.49
N ALA A 243 19.15 -18.12 25.67
CA ALA A 243 20.35 -18.69 25.08
C ALA A 243 20.11 -19.17 23.63
N GLU A 244 21.19 -19.45 22.89
CA GLU A 244 21.08 -20.07 21.56
C GLU A 244 20.74 -21.55 21.62
N ARG A 245 20.70 -22.21 22.79
CA ARG A 245 20.55 -23.67 22.91
C ARG A 245 19.34 -24.07 23.76
N MET A 246 18.53 -24.97 23.20
CA MET A 246 17.36 -25.58 23.81
C MET A 246 17.58 -27.09 24.02
N ASN A 247 17.10 -27.64 25.13
CA ASN A 247 17.07 -29.08 25.39
C ASN A 247 15.79 -29.69 24.78
N ILE A 248 15.96 -30.76 23.99
CA ILE A 248 14.86 -31.45 23.30
C ILE A 248 14.77 -32.94 23.64
N ASN A 249 15.42 -33.40 24.72
CA ASN A 249 15.43 -34.83 25.12
C ASN A 249 14.05 -35.41 25.42
N GLN A 250 13.02 -34.58 25.58
CA GLN A 250 11.64 -35.00 25.79
C GLN A 250 10.94 -35.40 24.48
N LEU A 251 11.54 -35.09 23.33
CA LEU A 251 11.01 -35.46 22.02
C LEU A 251 11.49 -36.87 21.64
N ASN A 252 10.57 -37.67 21.11
CA ASN A 252 10.91 -38.95 20.49
C ASN A 252 11.55 -38.70 19.12
N SER A 253 12.20 -39.72 18.57
CA SER A 253 12.70 -39.68 17.19
C SER A 253 11.54 -39.45 16.21
N GLY A 254 11.69 -38.50 15.28
CA GLY A 254 10.60 -38.11 14.39
C GLY A 254 10.81 -36.76 13.69
N VAL A 255 9.81 -36.35 12.91
CA VAL A 255 9.77 -35.04 12.25
C VAL A 255 8.81 -34.12 13.00
N TYR A 256 9.23 -32.88 13.17
CA TYR A 256 8.50 -31.85 13.90
C TYR A 256 8.51 -30.52 13.13
N ILE A 257 7.55 -29.66 13.45
CA ILE A 257 7.51 -28.27 13.02
C ILE A 257 7.88 -27.42 14.23
N VAL A 258 8.89 -26.58 14.10
CA VAL A 258 9.34 -25.65 15.13
C VAL A 258 8.92 -24.25 14.70
N GLN A 259 8.01 -23.63 15.45
CA GLN A 259 7.69 -22.22 15.32
C GLN A 259 8.55 -21.42 16.29
N ILE A 260 9.23 -20.40 15.77
CA ILE A 260 10.10 -19.53 16.55
C ILE A 260 9.57 -18.11 16.41
N THR A 261 9.36 -17.43 17.53
CA THR A 261 8.86 -16.06 17.59
C THR A 261 9.78 -15.20 18.44
N GLN A 262 10.20 -14.05 17.92
CA GLN A 262 10.99 -13.06 18.63
C GLN A 262 10.43 -11.66 18.32
N GLY A 263 9.90 -10.98 19.33
CA GLY A 263 9.14 -9.74 19.12
C GLY A 263 7.89 -10.00 18.26
N THR A 264 7.77 -9.25 17.16
CA THR A 264 6.69 -9.38 16.16
C THR A 264 7.00 -10.40 15.05
N ILE A 265 8.23 -10.92 15.01
CA ILE A 265 8.68 -11.82 13.94
C ILE A 265 8.41 -13.27 14.34
N SER A 266 7.80 -14.05 13.45
CA SER A 266 7.59 -15.50 13.61
C SER A 266 7.97 -16.27 12.35
N GLU A 267 8.71 -17.37 12.49
CA GLU A 267 9.09 -18.28 11.39
C GLU A 267 8.88 -19.74 11.79
N THR A 268 8.60 -20.62 10.82
CA THR A 268 8.52 -22.07 11.03
C THR A 268 9.66 -22.81 10.34
N LYS A 269 10.23 -23.81 11.03
CA LYS A 269 11.31 -24.66 10.53
C LYS A 269 10.97 -26.14 10.73
N LYS A 270 11.41 -26.98 9.81
CA LYS A 270 11.35 -28.44 9.96
C LYS A 270 12.50 -28.94 10.83
N LEU A 271 12.18 -29.65 11.91
CA LEU A 271 13.15 -30.34 12.77
C LEU A 271 13.04 -31.86 12.57
N VAL A 272 14.19 -32.53 12.48
CA VAL A 272 14.28 -33.99 12.52
C VAL A 272 15.02 -34.38 13.80
N VAL A 273 14.41 -35.19 14.66
CA VAL A 273 15.01 -35.71 15.90
C VAL A 273 15.40 -37.17 15.70
N LYS A 274 16.61 -37.54 16.10
CA LYS A 274 17.09 -38.93 16.12
C LYS A 274 16.94 -39.57 17.48
#